data_AF-A0A2E4H5W6-F1
#
_entry.id   AF-A0A2E4H5W6-F1
#
_cell.length_a   1.000
_cell.length_b   1.000
_cell.length_c   1.000
_cell.angle_alpha   90.00
_cell.angle_beta   90.00
_cell.angle_gamma   90.00
#
_symmetry.space_group_name_H-M   'P 1'
#
loop_
_entity.id
_entity.type
_entity.pdbx_description
1 polymer ?
#
loop_
_entity_poly.entity_id
_entity_poly.type
_entity_poly.pdbx_seq_one_letter_code
_entity_poly.pdbx_strand_id
1 'polypeptide(L)'
;MDKVDPRYGFHDTNLSSRVKNAFHALALDETRPEFIPSLWTSNPDVGQRVEQVWFVGVHSEVGGGMKPSLTDSPLRWMQEKAEECGLGIDNSQIACIRKDLFIRAQVSNHFRPPLRNLLAWYYPLVARLRGSIPHVRPMGGTQTECVHSLVHQKKDARDSGYAPGNHGFSSVATCPGDGGEWECE
;
A
#
# COMPACT_ATOMS: atom_id res chain seq x y z
N MET A 1 -6.76 -14.52 13.83
CA MET A 1 -5.96 -15.14 12.76
C MET A 1 -6.74 -16.32 12.24
N ASP A 2 -7.14 -16.36 10.98
CA ASP A 2 -7.61 -17.60 10.32
C ASP A 2 -7.75 -17.37 8.82
N LYS A 3 -7.42 -18.42 8.04
CA LYS A 3 -7.54 -18.59 6.57
C LYS A 3 -6.26 -18.58 5.72
N VAL A 4 -5.16 -19.15 6.24
CA VAL A 4 -4.20 -19.79 5.33
C VAL A 4 -3.95 -21.19 5.86
N ASP A 5 -4.17 -22.20 5.02
CA ASP A 5 -3.83 -23.58 5.36
C ASP A 5 -2.33 -23.62 5.69
N PRO A 6 -1.90 -24.13 6.87
CA PRO A 6 -0.49 -24.11 7.28
C PRO A 6 0.44 -24.87 6.33
N ARG A 7 -0.10 -25.67 5.41
CA ARG A 7 0.65 -26.33 4.32
C ARG A 7 0.99 -25.39 3.15
N TYR A 8 0.28 -24.28 3.02
CA TYR A 8 0.38 -23.34 1.88
C TYR A 8 0.63 -21.89 2.31
N GLY A 9 0.78 -21.62 3.61
CA GLY A 9 1.22 -20.32 4.12
C GLY A 9 2.75 -20.18 4.09
N PHE A 10 3.25 -18.94 4.07
CA PHE A 10 4.67 -18.71 4.32
C PHE A 10 5.04 -19.31 5.67
N HIS A 11 5.99 -20.25 5.65
CA HIS A 11 6.41 -20.98 6.86
C HIS A 11 7.19 -20.08 7.84
N ASP A 12 7.71 -18.94 7.36
CA ASP A 12 8.49 -18.00 8.17
C ASP A 12 8.30 -16.56 7.66
N THR A 13 7.76 -15.68 8.51
CA THR A 13 7.69 -14.22 8.29
C THR A 13 8.77 -13.46 9.07
N ASN A 14 9.74 -14.17 9.66
CA ASN A 14 10.91 -13.55 10.26
C ASN A 14 11.89 -13.15 9.17
N LEU A 15 12.42 -11.93 9.29
CA LEU A 15 13.48 -11.48 8.41
C LEU A 15 14.80 -12.16 8.82
N SER A 16 15.52 -12.73 7.85
CA SER A 16 16.83 -13.32 8.13
C SER A 16 17.82 -12.26 8.64
N SER A 17 18.58 -12.59 9.69
CA SER A 17 19.64 -11.73 10.24
C SER A 17 20.74 -11.35 9.24
N ARG A 18 20.82 -12.03 8.09
CA ARG A 18 21.74 -11.71 6.99
C ARG A 18 21.28 -10.52 6.13
N VAL A 19 20.00 -10.19 6.16
CA VAL A 19 19.45 -9.07 5.40
C VAL A 19 19.73 -7.78 6.18
N LYS A 20 20.46 -6.83 5.58
CA LYS A 20 20.75 -5.55 6.24
C LYS A 20 19.64 -4.51 6.05
N ASN A 21 19.04 -4.48 4.87
CA ASN A 21 18.01 -3.52 4.51
C ASN A 21 16.84 -4.26 3.85
N ALA A 22 15.62 -4.04 4.35
CA ALA A 22 14.40 -4.65 3.84
C ALA A 22 13.29 -3.60 3.73
N PHE A 23 12.78 -3.41 2.51
CA PHE A 23 11.76 -2.40 2.21
C PHE A 23 10.57 -3.09 1.55
N HIS A 24 9.37 -2.81 2.06
CA HIS A 24 8.14 -3.44 1.57
C HIS A 24 7.09 -2.37 1.28
N ALA A 25 6.74 -2.23 0.00
CA ALA A 25 5.62 -1.39 -0.42
C ALA A 25 4.31 -2.19 -0.36
N LEU A 26 3.35 -1.71 0.44
CA LEU A 26 2.08 -2.37 0.72
C LEU A 26 0.91 -1.59 0.11
N ALA A 27 -0.02 -2.34 -0.50
CA ALA A 27 -1.25 -1.78 -1.07
C ALA A 27 -2.30 -1.56 0.02
N LEU A 28 -2.61 -0.30 0.30
CA LEU A 28 -3.59 0.08 1.33
C LEU A 28 -5.03 -0.28 0.94
N ASP A 29 -5.36 -0.15 -0.34
CA ASP A 29 -6.74 -0.29 -0.84
C ASP A 29 -7.02 -1.68 -1.41
N GLU A 30 -6.07 -2.62 -1.30
CA GLU A 30 -6.28 -4.01 -1.69
C GLU A 30 -7.17 -4.73 -0.67
N THR A 31 -8.34 -5.21 -1.14
CA THR A 31 -9.37 -5.81 -0.28
C THR A 31 -9.69 -7.24 -0.66
N ARG A 32 -9.05 -7.79 -1.69
CA ARG A 32 -9.25 -9.18 -2.11
C ARG A 32 -8.58 -10.13 -1.09
N PRO A 33 -9.30 -11.13 -0.58
CA PRO A 33 -8.76 -12.05 0.43
C PRO A 33 -7.61 -12.91 -0.11
N GLU A 34 -7.47 -13.05 -1.42
CA GLU A 34 -6.35 -13.78 -2.03
C GLU A 34 -5.03 -12.98 -2.01
N PHE A 35 -5.11 -11.65 -1.87
CA PHE A 35 -3.97 -10.72 -1.93
C PHE A 35 -3.58 -10.19 -0.56
N ILE A 36 -3.75 -11.02 0.47
CA ILE A 36 -3.33 -10.69 1.83
C ILE A 36 -1.81 -10.51 1.85
N PRO A 37 -1.29 -9.34 2.28
CA PRO A 37 0.14 -9.13 2.37
C PRO A 37 0.72 -9.99 3.50
N SER A 38 1.92 -10.52 3.26
CA SER A 38 2.71 -11.21 4.28
C SER A 38 3.67 -10.22 4.92
N LEU A 39 3.26 -9.66 6.06
CA LEU A 39 4.08 -8.70 6.80
C LEU A 39 5.25 -9.39 7.51
N TRP A 40 6.39 -8.71 7.61
CA TRP A 40 7.46 -9.13 8.50
C TRP A 40 7.04 -8.89 9.94
N THR A 41 7.07 -9.93 10.76
CA THR A 41 6.58 -9.91 12.14
C THR A 41 7.69 -9.81 13.19
N SER A 42 8.93 -10.12 12.81
CA SER A 42 10.10 -10.01 13.68
C SER A 42 10.48 -8.54 13.87
N ASN A 43 10.89 -8.19 15.09
CA ASN A 43 11.59 -6.93 15.29
C ASN A 43 12.93 -6.97 14.52
N PRO A 44 13.37 -5.85 13.93
CA PRO A 44 14.67 -5.77 13.27
C PRO A 44 15.80 -6.08 14.24
N ASP A 45 16.78 -6.88 13.81
CA ASP A 45 18.03 -7.08 14.53
C ASP A 45 18.87 -5.80 14.52
N VAL A 46 19.86 -5.71 15.42
CA VAL A 46 20.79 -4.58 15.50
C VAL A 46 21.50 -4.39 14.16
N GLY A 47 21.37 -3.19 13.58
CA GLY A 47 21.96 -2.85 12.29
C GLY A 47 21.11 -3.24 11.07
N GLN A 48 19.91 -3.80 11.27
CA GLN A 48 18.92 -3.96 10.21
C GLN A 48 18.05 -2.70 10.07
N ARG A 49 17.82 -2.28 8.83
CA ARG A 49 16.79 -1.29 8.48
C ARG A 49 15.62 -2.02 7.84
N VAL A 50 14.45 -1.96 8.48
CA VAL A 50 13.22 -2.60 7.98
C VAL A 50 12.10 -1.59 7.95
N GLU A 51 11.52 -1.36 6.77
CA GLU A 51 10.41 -0.44 6.58
C GLU A 51 9.30 -1.12 5.77
N GLN A 52 8.08 -1.13 6.33
CA GLN A 52 6.88 -1.64 5.68
C GLN A 52 5.91 -0.47 5.48
N VAL A 53 5.82 0.03 4.25
CA VAL A 53 5.16 1.30 3.94
C VAL A 53 3.87 1.08 3.19
N TRP A 54 2.77 1.63 3.72
CA TRP A 54 1.46 1.59 3.10
C TRP A 54 1.28 2.73 2.08
N PHE A 55 0.95 2.38 0.85
CA PHE A 55 0.71 3.29 -0.28
C PHE A 55 -0.74 3.24 -0.74
N VAL A 56 -1.22 4.35 -1.33
CA VAL A 56 -2.53 4.42 -1.99
C VAL A 56 -2.55 3.47 -3.18
N GLY A 57 -3.63 2.70 -3.31
CA GLY A 57 -3.89 1.86 -4.47
C GLY A 57 -4.09 0.39 -4.14
N VAL A 58 -4.54 -0.35 -5.13
CA VAL A 58 -4.62 -1.83 -5.10
C VAL A 58 -3.30 -2.47 -5.51
N HIS A 59 -3.22 -3.81 -5.45
CA HIS A 59 -1.99 -4.56 -5.67
C HIS A 59 -1.18 -4.12 -6.92
N SER A 60 -1.83 -3.95 -8.09
CA SER A 60 -1.17 -3.53 -9.33
C SER A 60 -0.91 -2.03 -9.44
N GLU A 61 -1.53 -1.21 -8.59
CA GLU A 61 -1.25 0.23 -8.51
C GLU A 61 -0.06 0.50 -7.58
N VAL A 62 0.30 -0.44 -6.71
CA VAL A 62 1.51 -0.36 -5.86
C VAL A 62 2.67 -1.17 -6.43
N GLY A 63 2.42 -2.40 -6.86
CA GLY A 63 3.44 -3.29 -7.46
C GLY A 63 3.70 -3.06 -8.95
N GLY A 64 2.90 -2.22 -9.59
CA GLY A 64 2.99 -1.94 -11.02
C GLY A 64 2.12 -2.81 -11.92
N GLY A 65 2.10 -2.47 -13.21
CA GLY A 65 1.21 -3.06 -14.22
C GLY A 65 -0.01 -2.21 -14.57
N MET A 66 -0.19 -1.07 -13.91
CA MET A 66 -1.21 -0.06 -14.20
C MET A 66 -0.59 1.26 -14.67
N LYS A 67 -1.43 2.22 -15.06
CA LYS A 67 -0.99 3.57 -15.46
C LYS A 67 -0.22 4.26 -14.31
N PRO A 68 0.75 5.13 -14.63
CA PRO A 68 1.71 5.69 -13.66
C PRO A 68 1.10 6.49 -12.50
N SER A 69 -0.13 6.98 -12.62
CA SER A 69 -0.71 7.96 -11.69
C SER A 69 -0.66 7.63 -10.19
N LEU A 70 -0.78 6.36 -9.80
CA LEU A 70 -0.60 5.92 -8.40
C LEU A 70 0.70 5.11 -8.22
N THR A 71 1.14 4.43 -9.27
CA THR A 71 2.33 3.56 -9.32
C THR A 71 3.65 4.30 -9.12
N ASP A 72 3.73 5.58 -9.52
CA ASP A 72 4.97 6.34 -9.46
C ASP A 72 5.45 6.55 -8.02
N SER A 73 4.52 6.71 -7.07
CA SER A 73 4.89 6.93 -5.65
C SER A 73 5.65 5.76 -5.03
N PRO A 74 5.13 4.52 -5.02
CA PRO A 74 5.85 3.38 -4.46
C PRO A 74 7.10 3.02 -5.28
N LEU A 75 7.08 3.22 -6.60
CA LEU A 75 8.26 3.02 -7.44
C LEU A 75 9.39 3.97 -7.04
N ARG A 76 9.09 5.26 -6.94
CA ARG A 76 10.07 6.30 -6.60
C ARG A 76 10.65 6.09 -5.20
N TRP A 77 9.79 5.81 -4.22
CA TRP A 77 10.23 5.43 -2.87
C TRP A 77 11.17 4.23 -2.88
N MET A 78 10.85 3.16 -3.63
CA MET A 78 11.71 1.98 -3.69
C MET A 78 13.07 2.28 -4.34
N GLN A 79 13.10 3.16 -5.34
CA GLN A 79 14.35 3.59 -5.99
C GLN A 79 15.24 4.33 -5.00
N GLU A 80 14.71 5.26 -4.23
CA GLU A 80 15.47 6.00 -3.20
C GLU A 80 16.04 5.06 -2.14
N LYS A 81 15.22 4.13 -1.63
CA LYS A 81 15.70 3.16 -0.64
C LYS A 81 16.81 2.27 -1.19
N ALA A 82 16.77 1.95 -2.48
CA ALA A 82 17.83 1.21 -3.14
C ALA A 82 19.10 2.06 -3.36
N GLU A 83 18.96 3.32 -3.76
CA GLU A 83 20.07 4.29 -3.89
C GLU A 83 20.74 4.56 -2.54
N GLU A 84 19.98 4.72 -1.47
CA GLU A 84 20.49 4.82 -0.08
C GLU A 84 21.29 3.58 0.34
N CYS A 85 21.01 2.41 -0.27
CA CYS A 85 21.78 1.19 -0.09
C CYS A 85 23.00 1.07 -1.02
N GLY A 86 23.25 2.07 -1.87
CA GLY A 86 24.37 2.13 -2.82
C GLY A 86 24.07 1.55 -4.20
N LEU A 87 22.81 1.28 -4.54
CA LEU A 87 22.45 0.84 -5.89
C LEU A 87 22.49 2.03 -6.87
N GLY A 88 23.31 1.93 -7.91
CA GLY A 88 23.29 2.91 -9.00
C GLY A 88 22.07 2.69 -9.89
N ILE A 89 21.12 3.63 -9.86
CA ILE A 89 19.92 3.61 -10.71
C ILE A 89 20.08 4.68 -11.81
N ASP A 90 19.72 4.31 -13.04
CA ASP A 90 19.56 5.31 -14.11
C ASP A 90 18.21 6.01 -13.95
N ASN A 91 18.27 7.27 -13.53
CA ASN A 91 17.09 8.08 -13.24
C ASN A 91 16.50 8.75 -14.49
N SER A 92 17.04 8.47 -15.69
CA SER A 92 16.61 9.10 -16.96
C SER A 92 15.14 8.85 -17.32
N GLN A 93 14.55 7.76 -16.83
CA GLN A 93 13.15 7.36 -17.10
C GLN A 93 12.23 7.56 -15.89
N ILE A 94 12.70 8.21 -14.82
CA ILE A 94 11.87 8.39 -13.63
C ILE A 94 10.82 9.46 -13.89
N ALA A 95 9.56 9.04 -13.89
CA ALA A 95 8.46 9.97 -13.83
C ALA A 95 8.53 10.70 -12.48
N CYS A 96 8.73 12.01 -12.52
CA CYS A 96 8.48 12.85 -11.35
C CYS A 96 7.01 12.66 -10.92
N ILE A 97 6.75 12.69 -9.61
CA ILE A 97 5.41 12.44 -9.09
C ILE A 97 4.55 13.67 -9.38
N ARG A 98 3.66 13.53 -10.36
CA ARG A 98 2.64 14.52 -10.67
C ARG A 98 1.56 14.52 -9.59
N LYS A 99 1.74 15.34 -8.55
CA LYS A 99 0.79 15.43 -7.42
C LYS A 99 -0.63 15.71 -7.86
N ASP A 100 -0.83 16.58 -8.84
CA ASP A 100 -2.14 16.87 -9.41
C ASP A 100 -2.83 15.62 -9.97
N LEU A 101 -2.09 14.79 -10.71
CA LEU A 101 -2.57 13.52 -11.24
C LEU A 101 -2.79 12.50 -10.13
N PHE A 102 -1.87 12.39 -9.17
CA PHE A 102 -1.96 11.47 -8.03
C PHE A 102 -3.20 11.74 -7.18
N ILE A 103 -3.46 13.01 -6.83
CA ILE A 103 -4.61 13.42 -6.02
C ILE A 103 -5.93 13.09 -6.73
N ARG A 104 -6.01 13.33 -8.04
CA ARG A 104 -7.22 13.08 -8.86
C ARG A 104 -7.40 11.62 -9.27
N ALA A 105 -6.33 10.83 -9.27
CA ALA A 105 -6.37 9.43 -9.68
C ALA A 105 -7.40 8.65 -8.85
N GLN A 106 -8.27 7.93 -9.54
CA GLN A 106 -9.22 7.04 -8.88
C GLN A 106 -8.53 5.72 -8.57
N VAL A 107 -8.64 5.26 -7.33
CA VAL A 107 -8.19 3.92 -6.94
C VAL A 107 -9.07 2.89 -7.61
N SER A 108 -8.44 1.91 -8.26
CA SER A 108 -9.13 0.84 -8.97
C SER A 108 -9.89 -0.06 -7.99
N ASN A 109 -11.18 0.21 -7.79
CA ASN A 109 -12.01 -0.61 -6.92
C ASN A 109 -12.55 -1.83 -7.67
N HIS A 110 -12.07 -3.02 -7.33
CA HIS A 110 -12.72 -4.28 -7.73
C HIS A 110 -14.11 -4.44 -7.09
N PHE A 111 -14.41 -3.63 -6.06
CA PHE A 111 -15.58 -3.78 -5.20
C PHE A 111 -16.45 -2.51 -5.06
N ARG A 112 -16.57 -1.69 -6.11
CA ARG A 112 -17.62 -0.67 -6.15
C ARG A 112 -18.85 -1.21 -6.89
N PRO A 113 -19.98 -1.47 -6.21
CA PRO A 113 -21.23 -1.67 -6.95
C PRO A 113 -21.52 -0.38 -7.73
N PRO A 114 -22.00 -0.47 -8.99
CA PRO A 114 -22.34 0.72 -9.76
C PRO A 114 -23.42 1.50 -9.00
N LEU A 115 -23.08 2.69 -8.49
CA LEU A 115 -23.95 3.55 -7.67
C LEU A 115 -25.16 4.13 -8.43
N ARG A 116 -25.57 3.54 -9.55
CA ARG A 116 -26.63 4.07 -10.43
C ARG A 116 -27.86 3.16 -10.58
N ASN A 117 -28.09 2.18 -9.71
CA ASN A 117 -29.28 1.33 -9.78
C ASN A 117 -30.05 1.19 -8.44
N LEU A 118 -31.38 1.09 -8.53
CA LEU A 118 -32.38 0.91 -7.45
C LEU A 118 -32.16 -0.33 -6.54
N LEU A 119 -31.14 -1.14 -6.81
CA LEU A 119 -30.82 -2.40 -6.12
C LEU A 119 -29.55 -2.30 -5.25
N ALA A 120 -29.03 -1.09 -5.01
CA ALA A 120 -27.84 -0.87 -4.17
C ALA A 120 -27.94 -1.54 -2.78
N TRP A 121 -29.13 -1.59 -2.19
CA TRP A 121 -29.40 -2.24 -0.89
C TRP A 121 -29.24 -3.77 -0.91
N TYR A 122 -29.35 -4.41 -2.08
CA TYR A 122 -29.25 -5.86 -2.24
C TYR A 122 -27.81 -6.34 -2.50
N TYR A 123 -26.92 -5.46 -2.99
CA TYR A 123 -25.52 -5.79 -3.25
C TYR A 123 -24.72 -6.32 -2.05
N PRO A 124 -24.88 -5.80 -0.81
CA PRO A 124 -24.25 -6.39 0.38
C PRO A 124 -24.67 -7.85 0.60
N LEU A 125 -25.93 -8.19 0.29
CA LEU A 125 -26.44 -9.55 0.37
C LEU A 125 -25.80 -10.45 -0.70
N VAL A 126 -25.69 -9.97 -1.95
CA VAL A 126 -25.05 -10.72 -3.05
C VAL A 126 -23.55 -10.89 -2.83
N ALA A 127 -22.85 -9.84 -2.37
CA ALA A 127 -21.44 -9.89 -1.99
C ALA A 127 -21.21 -10.95 -0.90
N ARG A 128 -22.08 -10.99 0.11
CA ARG A 128 -22.04 -11.97 1.18
C ARG A 128 -22.35 -13.39 0.70
N LEU A 129 -23.32 -13.55 -0.21
CA LEU A 129 -23.68 -14.83 -0.84
C LEU A 129 -22.59 -15.35 -1.79
N ARG A 130 -21.84 -14.47 -2.46
CA ARG A 130 -20.70 -14.81 -3.32
C ARG A 130 -19.37 -14.96 -2.56
N GLY A 131 -19.38 -14.84 -1.23
CA GLY A 131 -18.17 -14.93 -0.41
C GLY A 131 -17.20 -13.76 -0.60
N SER A 132 -17.61 -12.69 -1.28
CA SER A 132 -16.76 -11.55 -1.63
C SER A 132 -16.86 -10.43 -0.59
N ILE A 133 -16.73 -10.75 0.70
CA ILE A 133 -16.67 -9.70 1.74
C ILE A 133 -15.32 -8.98 1.59
N PRO A 134 -15.29 -7.64 1.39
CA PRO A 134 -14.03 -6.90 1.32
C PRO A 134 -13.22 -7.13 2.58
N HIS A 135 -12.02 -7.67 2.40
CA HIS A 135 -11.12 -7.94 3.52
C HIS A 135 -10.30 -6.68 3.82
N VAL A 136 -10.86 -5.80 4.64
CA VAL A 136 -10.17 -4.58 5.08
C VAL A 136 -9.18 -4.95 6.20
N ARG A 137 -7.90 -4.65 5.96
CA ARG A 137 -6.80 -5.03 6.86
C ARG A 137 -6.69 -4.07 8.06
N PRO A 138 -6.45 -4.61 9.28
CA PRO A 138 -5.92 -3.81 10.37
C PRO A 138 -4.45 -3.46 10.08
N MET A 139 -4.07 -2.23 10.37
CA MET A 139 -2.70 -1.74 10.23
C MET A 139 -2.10 -1.44 11.59
N GLY A 140 -0.76 -1.45 11.66
CA GLY A 140 -0.03 -1.25 12.90
C GLY A 140 0.06 -2.52 13.75
N GLY A 141 0.07 -3.68 13.08
CA GLY A 141 0.32 -4.95 13.75
C GLY A 141 1.79 -5.13 14.13
N THR A 142 2.68 -4.36 13.51
CA THR A 142 4.14 -4.43 13.66
C THR A 142 4.73 -3.03 13.85
N GLN A 143 5.91 -2.95 14.47
CA GLN A 143 6.59 -1.67 14.75
C GLN A 143 7.25 -1.05 13.51
N THR A 144 7.42 -1.84 12.44
CA THR A 144 8.06 -1.43 11.19
C THR A 144 7.08 -0.86 10.17
N GLU A 145 5.78 -0.84 10.51
CA GLU A 145 4.74 -0.30 9.64
C GLU A 145 4.64 1.22 9.73
N CYS A 146 4.54 1.87 8.58
CA CYS A 146 4.18 3.27 8.51
C CYS A 146 3.36 3.58 7.24
N VAL A 147 2.61 4.68 7.26
CA VAL A 147 1.81 5.14 6.13
C VAL A 147 2.57 6.20 5.36
N HIS A 148 2.63 6.08 4.04
CA HIS A 148 3.30 7.07 3.20
C HIS A 148 2.59 8.44 3.28
N SER A 149 3.36 9.52 3.33
CA SER A 149 2.82 10.89 3.50
C SER A 149 1.81 11.29 2.43
N LEU A 150 2.00 10.84 1.17
CA LEU A 150 1.08 11.11 0.06
C LEU A 150 -0.32 10.51 0.29
N VAL A 151 -0.45 9.47 1.12
CA VAL A 151 -1.75 8.90 1.48
C VAL A 151 -2.57 9.93 2.26
N HIS A 152 -1.95 10.59 3.24
CA HIS A 152 -2.58 11.67 3.99
C HIS A 152 -2.89 12.87 3.10
N GLN A 153 -1.94 13.29 2.24
CA GLN A 153 -2.17 14.38 1.29
C GLN A 153 -3.37 14.10 0.37
N LYS A 154 -3.51 12.87 -0.13
CA LYS A 154 -4.67 12.48 -0.94
C LYS A 154 -5.96 12.48 -0.14
N LYS A 155 -5.97 11.95 1.08
CA LYS A 155 -7.14 11.94 1.97
C LYS A 155 -7.62 13.37 2.29
N ASP A 156 -6.70 14.28 2.55
CA ASP A 156 -7.00 15.65 2.98
C ASP A 156 -7.33 16.59 1.80
N ALA A 157 -6.96 16.21 0.57
CA ALA A 157 -7.28 16.95 -0.63
C ALA A 157 -8.78 16.92 -0.93
N ARG A 158 -9.40 18.11 -1.03
CA ARG A 158 -10.84 18.28 -1.26
C ARG A 158 -11.37 17.57 -2.51
N ASP A 159 -10.55 17.50 -3.55
CA ASP A 159 -10.96 16.99 -4.87
C ASP A 159 -10.78 15.47 -5.03
N SER A 160 -10.17 14.78 -4.06
CA SER A 160 -9.87 13.35 -4.20
C SER A 160 -11.06 12.44 -3.91
N GLY A 161 -11.91 12.83 -2.95
CA GLY A 161 -12.95 11.96 -2.38
C GLY A 161 -12.40 10.68 -1.72
N TYR A 162 -11.10 10.63 -1.41
CA TYR A 162 -10.41 9.44 -0.90
C TYR A 162 -10.61 9.28 0.61
N ALA A 163 -11.19 8.14 1.02
CA ALA A 163 -11.47 7.83 2.41
C ALA A 163 -11.08 6.37 2.70
N PRO A 164 -9.84 6.10 3.14
CA PRO A 164 -9.41 4.75 3.46
C PRO A 164 -10.20 4.21 4.66
N GLY A 165 -10.72 2.99 4.53
CA GLY A 165 -11.54 2.32 5.56
C GLY A 165 -10.75 1.44 6.53
N ASN A 166 -9.42 1.39 6.39
CA ASN A 166 -8.54 0.48 7.10
C ASN A 166 -8.53 0.75 8.62
N HIS A 167 -8.73 -0.31 9.41
CA HIS A 167 -8.64 -0.22 10.87
C HIS A 167 -7.20 0.12 11.27
N GLY A 168 -7.01 1.10 12.16
CA GLY A 168 -5.68 1.53 12.60
C GLY A 168 -5.02 2.61 11.74
N PHE A 169 -5.66 3.09 10.66
CA PHE A 169 -5.13 4.18 9.82
C PHE A 169 -4.73 5.44 10.60
N SER A 170 -5.51 5.82 11.61
CA SER A 170 -5.20 6.99 12.42
C SER A 170 -4.14 6.75 13.50
N SER A 171 -3.79 5.49 13.80
CA SER A 171 -2.85 5.13 14.85
C SER A 171 -1.47 4.71 14.32
N VAL A 172 -1.38 4.28 13.06
CA VAL A 172 -0.09 3.96 12.43
C VAL A 172 0.69 5.24 12.18
N ALA A 173 2.00 5.18 12.44
CA ALA A 173 2.88 6.31 12.19
C ALA A 173 2.91 6.67 10.70
N THR A 174 2.99 7.97 10.39
CA THR A 174 3.37 8.41 9.05
C THR A 174 4.87 8.18 8.88
N CYS A 175 5.30 7.64 7.74
CA CYS A 175 6.73 7.46 7.48
C CYS A 175 7.43 8.83 7.52
N PRO A 176 8.69 8.91 8.01
CA PRO A 176 9.47 10.13 7.96
C PRO A 176 9.46 10.65 6.52
N GLY A 177 9.02 11.90 6.33
CA GLY A 177 8.82 12.43 4.98
C GLY A 177 10.13 12.47 4.21
N ASP A 178 10.17 11.80 3.07
CA ASP A 178 11.26 11.86 2.12
C ASP A 178 11.20 13.24 1.44
N GLY A 179 11.81 14.25 2.06
CA GLY A 179 12.33 15.46 1.42
C GLY A 179 11.46 16.35 0.52
N GLY A 180 10.18 16.08 0.26
CA GLY A 180 9.35 16.88 -0.66
C GLY A 180 9.86 16.99 -2.11
N GLU A 181 10.94 16.29 -2.46
CA GLU A 181 11.79 16.53 -3.63
C GLU A 181 11.33 15.74 -4.88
N TRP A 182 10.10 15.21 -4.85
CA TRP A 182 9.54 14.35 -5.91
C TRP A 182 8.54 15.07 -6.82
N GLU A 183 8.28 16.34 -6.55
CA GLU A 183 7.33 17.16 -7.28
C GLU A 183 7.89 17.58 -8.63
N CYS A 184 7.12 17.35 -9.70
CA CYS A 184 7.37 18.07 -10.95
C CYS A 184 7.00 19.55 -10.75
N GLU A 185 7.81 20.47 -11.28
CA GLU A 185 7.42 21.88 -11.49
C GLU A 185 6.20 22.02 -12.43
#